data_AF-A0A966C6B8-F1
#
_entry.id   AF-A0A966C6B8-F1
#
_cell.length_a   1.000
_cell.length_b   1.000
_cell.length_c   1.000
_cell.angle_alpha   90.00
_cell.angle_beta   90.00
_cell.angle_gamma   90.00
#
_symmetry.space_group_name_H-M   'P 1'
#
loop_
_entity.id
_entity.type
_entity.pdbx_description
1 polymer ?
#
loop_
_entity_poly.entity_id
_entity_poly.type
_entity_poly.pdbx_seq_one_letter_code
_entity_poly.pdbx_strand_id
1 'polypeptide(L)'
;MSEGQSFSAHLGPQTVTQFAVGKDVWVIPAAAYQLWQPPQHGNSLREVFPPECLAATGHELTGQENITHVLELSRNWPDDIRKSLELGAKHGGLSPSFLSATSRVVAWDTFVAVQVRGQKAGNGDRIDIWDMLQESVVAMVPVSETRLLVGFNDSGLWVRVEDRKLERIPLPELWPKRFDPCAALEAIKTGSDKPATPPVASPAPTAAMAPPAPRGTP
;
A
#
# COMPACT_ATOMS: atom_id res chain seq x y z
N MET A 1 -14.31 -17.69 41.59
CA MET A 1 -14.67 -16.78 40.47
C MET A 1 -13.39 -16.12 40.06
N SER A 2 -12.82 -16.49 38.90
CA SER A 2 -11.55 -15.95 38.43
C SER A 2 -11.85 -14.90 37.37
N GLU A 3 -11.54 -13.64 37.68
CA GLU A 3 -11.60 -12.53 36.75
C GLU A 3 -10.48 -12.70 35.70
N GLY A 4 -10.87 -12.78 34.44
CA GLY A 4 -9.95 -12.82 33.31
C GLY A 4 -9.27 -11.47 33.16
N GLN A 5 -7.97 -11.44 33.41
CA GLN A 5 -7.13 -10.28 33.09
C GLN A 5 -7.15 -10.04 31.58
N SER A 6 -7.58 -8.84 31.22
CA SER A 6 -7.49 -8.29 29.87
C SER A 6 -6.01 -8.13 29.50
N PHE A 7 -5.57 -8.83 28.45
CA PHE A 7 -4.28 -8.59 27.83
C PHE A 7 -4.36 -7.29 27.01
N SER A 8 -3.89 -6.19 27.59
CA SER A 8 -3.47 -5.04 26.80
C SER A 8 -2.16 -5.39 26.13
N ALA A 9 -2.21 -5.77 24.85
CA ALA A 9 -1.01 -5.80 24.02
C ALA A 9 -0.45 -4.37 23.97
N HIS A 10 0.64 -4.13 24.71
CA HIS A 10 1.47 -2.95 24.49
C HIS A 10 2.03 -3.06 23.08
N LEU A 11 1.32 -2.47 22.11
CA LEU A 11 1.89 -2.13 20.82
C LEU A 11 3.12 -1.27 21.14
N GLY A 12 4.32 -1.82 20.88
CA GLY A 12 5.59 -1.12 21.04
C GLY A 12 5.60 0.21 20.28
N PRO A 13 6.67 1.03 20.40
CA PRO A 13 6.74 2.34 19.78
C PRO A 13 6.32 2.21 18.31
N GLN A 14 5.16 2.78 17.98
CA GLN A 14 4.62 2.65 16.64
C GLN A 14 5.59 3.35 15.71
N THR A 15 6.35 2.57 14.95
CA THR A 15 7.19 3.13 13.90
C THR A 15 6.23 3.87 12.97
N VAL A 16 6.46 5.17 12.74
CA VAL A 16 5.62 5.99 11.87
C VAL A 16 6.48 6.49 10.72
N THR A 17 5.90 6.55 9.53
CA THR A 17 6.52 7.21 8.38
C THR A 17 5.90 8.57 8.21
N GLN A 18 6.70 9.63 8.36
CA GLN A 18 6.26 11.01 8.09
C GLN A 18 6.78 11.45 6.73
N PHE A 19 5.96 12.17 5.97
CA PHE A 19 6.32 12.70 4.66
C PHE A 19 5.54 13.98 4.36
N ALA A 20 6.01 14.77 3.40
CA ALA A 20 5.36 15.99 2.97
C ALA A 20 4.72 15.82 1.59
N VAL A 21 3.52 16.36 1.42
CA VAL A 21 2.72 16.33 0.20
C VAL A 21 2.15 17.72 -0.01
N GLY A 22 2.43 18.35 -1.15
CA GLY A 22 2.15 19.77 -1.35
C GLY A 22 2.76 20.64 -0.24
N LYS A 23 1.90 21.22 0.62
CA LYS A 23 2.30 22.01 1.81
C LYS A 23 1.94 21.33 3.14
N ASP A 24 1.41 20.12 3.09
CA ASP A 24 0.93 19.37 4.26
C ASP A 24 1.93 18.28 4.65
N VAL A 25 2.07 18.06 5.95
CA VAL A 25 2.78 16.90 6.50
C VAL A 25 1.75 15.81 6.76
N TRP A 26 2.09 14.57 6.42
CA TRP A 26 1.26 13.39 6.62
C TRP A 26 2.05 12.28 7.30
N VAL A 27 1.34 11.41 8.02
CA VAL A 27 1.91 10.31 8.80
C VAL A 27 1.18 9.02 8.50
N ILE A 28 1.93 7.93 8.35
CA ILE A 28 1.39 6.56 8.24
C ILE A 28 1.98 5.69 9.35
N PRO A 29 1.16 5.12 10.25
CA PRO A 29 1.60 4.12 11.21
C PRO A 29 2.09 2.84 10.51
N ALA A 30 3.21 2.29 10.96
CA ALA A 30 3.76 1.05 10.40
C ALA A 30 2.86 -0.17 10.70
N ALA A 31 2.07 -0.12 11.78
CA ALA A 31 1.26 -1.23 12.24
C ALA A 31 -0.09 -1.34 11.55
N ALA A 32 -0.62 -0.24 11.03
CA ALA A 32 -1.91 -0.19 10.39
C ALA A 32 -1.85 0.81 9.24
N TYR A 33 -2.51 0.46 8.14
CA TYR A 33 -2.60 1.40 7.04
C TYR A 33 -3.60 2.52 7.36
N GLN A 34 -3.14 3.59 8.01
CA GLN A 34 -3.93 4.76 8.38
C GLN A 34 -3.18 6.02 7.94
N LEU A 35 -3.90 7.05 7.49
CA LEU A 35 -3.33 8.30 7.02
C LEU A 35 -3.70 9.42 7.97
N TRP A 36 -2.71 10.08 8.55
CA TRP A 36 -2.92 11.14 9.52
C TRP A 36 -2.32 12.44 8.99
N GLN A 37 -3.09 13.53 9.02
CA GLN A 37 -2.60 14.87 8.76
C GLN A 37 -2.37 15.57 10.10
N PRO A 38 -1.12 15.67 10.62
CA PRO A 38 -0.82 16.42 11.82
C PRO A 38 -1.34 17.85 11.79
N PRO A 39 -1.68 18.44 12.95
CA PRO A 39 -2.08 19.83 13.04
C PRO A 39 -1.06 20.76 12.38
N GLN A 40 -1.52 21.58 11.43
CA GLN A 40 -0.73 22.63 10.79
C GLN A 40 -1.50 23.95 10.90
N HIS A 41 -0.85 24.99 11.44
CA HIS A 41 -1.34 26.37 11.40
C HIS A 41 -2.83 26.57 11.74
N GLY A 42 -3.32 25.94 12.82
CA GLY A 42 -4.71 26.09 13.28
C GLY A 42 -5.71 25.10 12.69
N ASN A 43 -5.29 24.22 11.78
CA ASN A 43 -6.08 23.07 11.36
C ASN A 43 -5.99 21.95 12.41
N SER A 44 -7.13 21.32 12.73
CA SER A 44 -7.19 20.15 13.62
C SER A 44 -6.51 18.94 12.99
N LEU A 45 -6.05 18.00 13.83
CA LEU A 45 -5.63 16.66 13.38
C LEU A 45 -6.78 16.02 12.60
N ARG A 46 -6.47 15.46 11.43
CA ARG A 46 -7.41 14.67 10.63
C ARG A 46 -6.90 13.26 10.48
N GLU A 47 -7.78 12.29 10.69
CA GLU A 47 -7.51 10.88 10.47
C GLU A 47 -8.36 10.36 9.32
N VAL A 48 -7.72 9.65 8.39
CA VAL A 48 -8.34 9.03 7.23
C VAL A 48 -7.96 7.56 7.21
N PHE A 49 -8.95 6.71 7.00
CA PHE A 49 -8.78 5.27 6.94
C PHE A 49 -9.04 4.78 5.51
N PRO A 50 -8.26 3.81 5.01
CA PRO A 50 -8.61 3.10 3.79
C PRO A 50 -9.97 2.41 3.94
N PRO A 51 -10.65 2.11 2.81
CA PRO A 51 -11.77 1.17 2.81
C PRO A 51 -11.38 -0.13 3.52
N GLU A 52 -12.31 -0.74 4.27
CA GLU A 52 -12.04 -1.93 5.09
C GLU A 52 -11.39 -3.08 4.31
N CYS A 53 -11.76 -3.24 3.04
CA CYS A 53 -11.17 -4.24 2.15
C CYS A 53 -9.66 -4.08 1.96
N LEU A 54 -9.14 -2.85 2.09
CA LEU A 54 -7.72 -2.51 1.96
C LEU A 54 -7.00 -2.48 3.31
N ALA A 55 -7.71 -2.55 4.44
CA ALA A 55 -7.08 -2.53 5.74
C ALA A 55 -6.04 -3.65 5.86
N ALA A 56 -4.80 -3.26 6.17
CA ALA A 56 -3.71 -4.17 6.42
C ALA A 56 -3.14 -3.89 7.81
N THR A 57 -3.07 -4.94 8.62
CA THR A 57 -2.40 -4.92 9.92
C THR A 57 -1.03 -5.57 9.77
N GLY A 58 -0.04 -5.05 10.48
CA GLY A 58 1.26 -5.71 10.55
C GLY A 58 1.14 -7.09 11.21
N HIS A 59 2.16 -7.90 11.01
CA HIS A 59 2.20 -9.29 11.46
C HIS A 59 3.28 -9.44 12.52
N GLU A 60 2.92 -9.99 13.69
CA GLU A 60 3.90 -10.44 14.66
C GLU A 60 4.56 -11.71 14.14
N LEU A 61 5.87 -11.64 13.93
CA LEU A 61 6.67 -12.79 13.51
C LEU A 61 6.96 -13.67 14.71
N THR A 62 6.74 -14.97 14.57
CA THR A 62 7.28 -15.96 15.50
C THR A 62 8.80 -15.84 15.57
N GLY A 63 9.42 -16.35 16.63
CA GLY A 63 10.89 -16.35 16.74
C GLY A 63 11.57 -17.00 15.53
N GLN A 64 11.00 -18.07 14.98
CA GLN A 64 11.54 -18.74 13.80
C GLN A 64 11.38 -17.92 12.52
N GLU A 65 10.23 -17.27 12.31
CA GLU A 65 10.01 -16.38 11.16
C GLU A 65 10.91 -15.15 11.23
N ASN A 66 11.11 -14.59 12.43
CA ASN A 66 12.02 -13.49 12.62
C ASN A 66 13.47 -13.89 12.31
N ILE A 67 13.91 -15.08 12.77
CA ILE A 67 15.22 -15.62 12.41
C ILE A 67 15.35 -15.73 10.90
N THR A 68 14.39 -16.37 10.21
CA THR A 68 14.41 -16.51 8.75
C THR A 68 14.52 -15.14 8.07
N HIS A 69 13.69 -14.19 8.48
CA HIS A 69 13.65 -12.86 7.88
C HIS A 69 14.96 -12.07 8.10
N VAL A 70 15.51 -12.09 9.31
CA VAL A 70 16.80 -11.44 9.64
C VAL A 70 17.94 -12.07 8.85
N LEU A 71 17.95 -13.40 8.73
CA LEU A 71 18.98 -14.11 7.95
C LEU A 71 18.88 -13.80 6.46
N GLU A 72 17.68 -13.69 5.90
CA GLU A 72 17.49 -13.27 4.51
C GLU A 72 17.95 -11.82 4.29
N LEU A 73 17.53 -10.88 5.15
CA LEU A 73 17.91 -9.48 5.06
C LEU A 73 19.43 -9.28 5.17
N SER A 74 20.07 -10.00 6.09
CA SER A 74 21.50 -9.89 6.37
C SER A 74 22.40 -10.36 5.20
N ARG A 75 21.86 -11.07 4.21
CA ARG A 75 22.61 -11.43 2.98
C ARG A 75 23.12 -10.20 2.24
N ASN A 76 22.44 -9.08 2.40
CA ASN A 76 22.76 -7.82 1.73
C ASN A 76 23.65 -6.90 2.59
N TRP A 77 24.08 -7.37 3.77
CA TRP A 77 24.86 -6.59 4.72
C TRP A 77 26.33 -7.03 4.72
N PRO A 78 27.24 -6.19 5.24
CA PRO A 78 28.64 -6.57 5.44
C PRO A 78 28.81 -7.91 6.16
N ASP A 79 29.85 -8.65 5.78
CA ASP A 79 30.12 -10.03 6.19
C ASP A 79 30.23 -10.23 7.71
N ASP A 80 30.78 -9.23 8.40
CA ASP A 80 30.89 -9.18 9.86
C ASP A 80 29.51 -9.07 10.52
N ILE A 81 28.65 -8.17 10.03
CA ILE A 81 27.28 -8.01 10.54
C ILE A 81 26.47 -9.27 10.27
N ARG A 82 26.56 -9.83 9.06
CA ARG A 82 25.87 -11.08 8.70
C ARG A 82 26.26 -12.23 9.64
N LYS A 83 27.56 -12.44 9.88
CA LYS A 83 28.06 -13.50 10.78
C LYS A 83 27.61 -13.28 12.22
N SER A 84 27.58 -12.04 12.71
CA SER A 84 27.06 -11.73 14.05
C SER A 84 25.57 -12.04 14.18
N LEU A 85 24.76 -11.76 13.16
CA LEU A 85 23.33 -12.09 13.14
C LEU A 85 23.10 -13.61 13.05
N GLU A 86 23.87 -14.32 12.22
CA GLU A 86 23.85 -15.79 12.15
C GLU A 86 24.18 -16.44 13.50
N LEU A 87 25.17 -15.90 14.22
CA LEU A 87 25.53 -16.36 15.55
C LEU A 87 24.41 -16.08 16.56
N GLY A 88 23.84 -14.87 16.54
CA GLY A 88 22.70 -14.50 17.39
C GLY A 88 21.47 -15.38 17.16
N ALA A 89 21.17 -15.70 15.90
CA ALA A 89 20.11 -16.63 15.53
C ALA A 89 20.32 -18.04 16.12
N LYS A 90 21.55 -18.58 16.02
CA LYS A 90 21.91 -19.90 16.56
C LYS A 90 21.78 -20.00 18.09
N HIS A 91 21.97 -18.90 18.79
CA HIS A 91 21.84 -18.85 20.25
C HIS A 91 20.45 -18.48 20.75
N GLY A 92 19.45 -18.39 19.86
CA GLY A 92 18.08 -17.99 20.23
C GLY A 92 17.96 -16.52 20.63
N GLY A 93 18.92 -15.67 20.24
CA GLY A 93 18.98 -14.26 20.61
C GLY A 93 18.08 -13.33 19.79
N LEU A 94 17.31 -13.86 18.84
CA LEU A 94 16.37 -13.09 18.02
C LEU A 94 14.95 -13.24 18.60
N SER A 95 14.53 -12.25 19.39
CA SER A 95 13.19 -12.15 20.00
C SER A 95 12.09 -12.03 18.93
N PRO A 96 10.80 -12.25 19.27
CA PRO A 96 9.69 -11.91 18.38
C PRO A 96 9.83 -10.48 17.85
N SER A 97 9.51 -10.29 16.57
CA SER A 97 9.58 -8.98 15.93
C SER A 97 8.30 -8.67 15.19
N PHE A 98 8.10 -7.40 14.87
CA PHE A 98 6.90 -6.94 14.19
C PHE A 98 7.22 -6.60 12.74
N LEU A 99 6.57 -7.30 11.81
CA LEU A 99 6.63 -6.96 10.40
C LEU A 99 5.54 -5.94 10.07
N SER A 100 5.96 -4.73 9.72
CA SER A 100 5.05 -3.64 9.36
C SER A 100 4.15 -3.99 8.18
N ALA A 101 2.90 -3.51 8.19
CA ALA A 101 2.01 -3.58 7.03
C ALA A 101 2.57 -2.79 5.84
N THR A 102 3.22 -1.66 6.11
CA THR A 102 3.78 -0.77 5.09
C THR A 102 5.27 -1.00 4.92
N SER A 103 5.74 -1.25 3.71
CA SER A 103 7.16 -1.45 3.44
C SER A 103 7.85 -0.16 2.99
N ARG A 104 7.18 0.66 2.18
CA ARG A 104 7.71 1.91 1.63
C ARG A 104 6.61 2.93 1.43
N VAL A 105 6.98 4.21 1.53
CA VAL A 105 6.13 5.34 1.22
C VAL A 105 6.96 6.31 0.39
N VAL A 106 6.43 6.74 -0.75
CA VAL A 106 7.02 7.81 -1.56
C VAL A 106 5.92 8.80 -1.93
N ALA A 107 6.26 10.09 -1.94
CA ALA A 107 5.34 11.16 -2.26
C ALA A 107 5.78 11.89 -3.52
N TRP A 108 4.81 12.36 -4.30
CA TRP A 108 5.04 13.23 -5.45
C TRP A 108 3.84 14.16 -5.64
N ASP A 109 4.11 15.47 -5.62
CA ASP A 109 3.09 16.53 -5.66
C ASP A 109 2.00 16.35 -4.58
N THR A 110 0.75 16.05 -4.99
CA THR A 110 -0.39 15.79 -4.10
C THR A 110 -0.69 14.31 -3.88
N PHE A 111 0.16 13.43 -4.41
CA PHE A 111 -0.06 11.99 -4.41
C PHE A 111 0.96 11.26 -3.55
N VAL A 112 0.53 10.11 -3.04
CA VAL A 112 1.36 9.22 -2.22
C VAL A 112 1.23 7.79 -2.74
N ALA A 113 2.36 7.15 -3.00
CA ALA A 113 2.41 5.72 -3.26
C ALA A 113 2.89 5.00 -1.99
N VAL A 114 2.06 4.10 -1.48
CA VAL A 114 2.34 3.29 -0.31
C VAL A 114 2.42 1.84 -0.73
N GLN A 115 3.59 1.24 -0.51
CA GLN A 115 3.77 -0.20 -0.70
C GLN A 115 3.31 -0.93 0.56
N VAL A 116 2.28 -1.76 0.41
CA VAL A 116 1.67 -2.57 1.45
C VAL A 116 2.08 -4.02 1.23
N ARG A 117 2.57 -4.66 2.30
CA ARG A 117 2.97 -6.06 2.27
C ARG A 117 1.77 -6.97 2.11
N GLY A 118 1.95 -8.04 1.34
CA GLY A 118 0.98 -9.12 1.27
C GLY A 118 0.69 -9.72 2.64
N GLN A 119 -0.60 -9.94 2.97
CA GLN A 119 -1.00 -10.53 4.26
C GLN A 119 -0.67 -12.03 4.38
N LYS A 120 -0.33 -12.70 3.28
CA LYS A 120 -0.01 -14.13 3.22
C LYS A 120 1.17 -14.35 2.28
N ALA A 121 2.03 -15.33 2.60
CA ALA A 121 3.08 -15.76 1.69
C ALA A 121 2.48 -16.15 0.31
N GLY A 122 3.08 -15.64 -0.77
CA GLY A 122 2.60 -15.86 -2.15
C GLY A 122 1.51 -14.90 -2.63
N ASN A 123 0.89 -14.11 -1.75
CA ASN A 123 0.12 -12.93 -2.15
C ASN A 123 1.12 -11.80 -2.27
N GLY A 124 1.58 -11.46 -3.48
CA GLY A 124 2.56 -10.39 -3.68
C GLY A 124 2.17 -9.08 -2.96
N ASP A 125 3.15 -8.21 -2.80
CA ASP A 125 2.94 -6.86 -2.32
C ASP A 125 2.00 -6.08 -3.26
N ARG A 126 1.46 -4.96 -2.78
CA ARG A 126 0.73 -4.02 -3.62
C ARG A 126 1.20 -2.61 -3.37
N ILE A 127 1.08 -1.77 -4.38
CA ILE A 127 1.32 -0.34 -4.27
C ILE A 127 -0.03 0.36 -4.42
N ASP A 128 -0.46 1.01 -3.36
CA ASP A 128 -1.69 1.78 -3.29
C ASP A 128 -1.33 3.26 -3.53
N ILE A 129 -1.95 3.89 -4.54
CA ILE A 129 -1.71 5.29 -4.89
C ILE A 129 -2.87 6.13 -4.38
N TRP A 130 -2.57 7.09 -3.52
CA TRP A 130 -3.52 8.01 -2.92
C TRP A 130 -3.45 9.38 -3.54
N ASP A 131 -4.62 9.97 -3.78
CA ASP A 131 -4.80 11.39 -3.90
C ASP A 131 -5.05 11.96 -2.50
N MET A 132 -4.12 12.77 -1.99
CA MET A 132 -4.20 13.34 -0.64
C MET A 132 -5.13 14.56 -0.57
N LEU A 133 -5.52 15.15 -1.70
CA LEU A 133 -6.53 16.20 -1.74
C LEU A 133 -7.94 15.60 -1.63
N GLN A 134 -8.17 14.48 -2.30
CA GLN A 134 -9.46 13.77 -2.29
C GLN A 134 -9.56 12.72 -1.18
N GLU A 135 -8.44 12.40 -0.54
CA GLU A 135 -8.33 11.38 0.52
C GLU A 135 -8.86 10.03 0.07
N SER A 136 -8.47 9.63 -1.14
CA SER A 136 -8.93 8.38 -1.74
C SER A 136 -7.82 7.66 -2.48
N VAL A 137 -7.92 6.34 -2.52
CA VAL A 137 -7.08 5.51 -3.38
C VAL A 137 -7.57 5.70 -4.82
N VAL A 138 -6.67 6.11 -5.71
CA VAL A 138 -6.97 6.35 -7.13
C VAL A 138 -6.45 5.25 -8.03
N ALA A 139 -5.50 4.44 -7.55
CA ALA A 139 -4.98 3.29 -8.27
C ALA A 139 -4.34 2.27 -7.32
N MET A 140 -4.29 1.02 -7.79
CA MET A 140 -3.61 -0.07 -7.12
C MET A 140 -2.80 -0.87 -8.14
N VAL A 141 -1.56 -1.16 -7.79
CA VAL A 141 -0.63 -1.88 -8.66
C VAL A 141 -0.12 -3.12 -7.93
N PRO A 142 -0.42 -4.35 -8.42
CA PRO A 142 0.18 -5.55 -7.87
C PRO A 142 1.68 -5.57 -8.17
N VAL A 143 2.49 -5.99 -7.19
CA VAL A 143 3.94 -6.16 -7.36
C VAL A 143 4.41 -7.43 -6.65
N SER A 144 5.47 -8.06 -7.14
CA SER A 144 6.11 -9.16 -6.40
C SER A 144 6.73 -8.64 -5.10
N GLU A 145 6.85 -9.51 -4.10
CA GLU A 145 7.55 -9.22 -2.83
C GLU A 145 9.02 -8.77 -3.01
N THR A 146 9.63 -9.12 -4.14
CA THR A 146 11.00 -8.76 -4.52
C THR A 146 11.14 -7.35 -5.13
N ARG A 147 10.02 -6.68 -5.42
CA ARG A 147 9.99 -5.32 -5.97
C ARG A 147 9.85 -4.31 -4.85
N LEU A 148 10.81 -3.39 -4.75
CA LEU A 148 10.80 -2.34 -3.74
C LEU A 148 10.52 -0.99 -4.39
N LEU A 149 9.46 -0.32 -3.97
CA LEU A 149 9.13 1.05 -4.39
C LEU A 149 10.27 2.01 -3.98
N VAL A 150 10.78 2.75 -4.96
CA VAL A 150 11.86 3.74 -4.75
C VAL A 150 11.47 5.15 -5.17
N GLY A 151 10.49 5.30 -6.06
CA GLY A 151 10.06 6.60 -6.55
C GLY A 151 8.80 6.50 -7.38
N PHE A 152 8.19 7.64 -7.65
CA PHE A 152 6.93 7.76 -8.36
C PHE A 152 6.81 9.17 -8.93
N ASN A 153 6.31 9.27 -10.16
CA ASN A 153 5.94 10.53 -10.80
C ASN A 153 4.92 10.28 -11.93
N ASP A 154 4.57 11.32 -12.68
CA ASP A 154 3.77 11.28 -13.91
C ASP A 154 4.14 10.17 -14.89
N SER A 155 5.43 9.82 -14.98
CA SER A 155 5.93 8.82 -15.93
C SER A 155 5.74 7.36 -15.48
N GLY A 156 5.49 7.11 -14.19
CA GLY A 156 5.42 5.75 -13.66
C GLY A 156 5.78 5.60 -12.19
N LEU A 157 5.56 4.38 -11.66
CA LEU A 157 6.20 3.90 -10.45
C LEU A 157 7.59 3.36 -10.79
N TRP A 158 8.58 3.70 -9.98
CA TRP A 158 9.92 3.16 -10.06
C TRP A 158 10.09 2.14 -8.95
N VAL A 159 10.39 0.90 -9.33
CA VAL A 159 10.67 -0.19 -8.39
C VAL A 159 12.08 -0.71 -8.62
N ARG A 160 12.76 -1.05 -7.53
CA ARG A 160 13.99 -1.81 -7.56
C ARG A 160 13.66 -3.30 -7.56
N VAL A 161 14.08 -4.01 -8.60
CA VAL A 161 13.91 -5.45 -8.79
C VAL A 161 15.25 -6.12 -8.47
N GLU A 162 15.32 -6.78 -7.32
CA GLU A 162 16.57 -7.32 -6.77
C GLU A 162 17.64 -6.20 -6.63
N ASP A 163 18.80 -6.44 -6.01
CA ASP A 163 19.70 -5.34 -5.59
C ASP A 163 20.36 -4.53 -6.73
N ARG A 164 19.94 -4.68 -8.00
CA ARG A 164 20.70 -4.17 -9.16
C ARG A 164 19.90 -3.58 -10.33
N LYS A 165 18.56 -3.66 -10.38
CA LYS A 165 17.79 -3.13 -11.52
C LYS A 165 16.65 -2.22 -11.10
N LEU A 166 16.55 -1.06 -11.73
CA LEU A 166 15.36 -0.21 -11.67
C LEU A 166 14.42 -0.60 -12.83
N GLU A 167 13.16 -0.83 -12.51
CA GLU A 167 12.08 -1.06 -13.45
C GLU A 167 11.02 0.03 -13.31
N ARG A 168 10.50 0.49 -14.44
CA ARG A 168 9.38 1.42 -14.48
C ARG A 168 8.09 0.65 -14.72
N ILE A 169 7.14 0.76 -13.79
CA ILE A 169 5.78 0.27 -13.96
C ILE A 169 4.93 1.47 -14.41
N PRO A 170 4.29 1.43 -15.60
CA PRO A 170 3.42 2.50 -16.04
C PRO A 170 2.22 2.62 -15.09
N LEU A 171 1.81 3.87 -14.83
CA LEU A 171 0.60 4.10 -14.05
C LEU A 171 -0.63 3.72 -14.87
N PRO A 172 -1.66 3.14 -14.23
CA PRO A 172 -2.98 3.14 -14.85
C PRO A 172 -3.41 4.59 -15.11
N GLU A 173 -4.20 4.83 -16.15
CA GLU A 173 -4.73 6.16 -16.43
C GLU A 173 -5.49 6.67 -15.20
N LEU A 174 -4.93 7.69 -14.53
CA LEU A 174 -5.51 8.37 -13.38
C LEU A 174 -6.66 9.25 -13.87
N TRP A 175 -7.77 8.63 -14.26
CA TRP A 175 -8.96 9.31 -14.79
C TRP A 175 -10.05 9.47 -13.72
N PRO A 176 -10.91 10.51 -13.80
CA PRO A 176 -11.85 10.90 -12.75
C PRO A 176 -13.05 9.94 -12.54
N LYS A 177 -12.99 8.71 -13.09
CA LYS A 177 -13.99 7.69 -12.76
C LYS A 177 -13.68 7.17 -11.35
N ARG A 178 -14.73 6.97 -10.55
CA ARG A 178 -14.62 6.36 -9.22
C ARG A 178 -13.86 5.03 -9.34
N PHE A 179 -12.60 5.01 -8.90
CA PHE A 179 -11.84 3.79 -8.74
C PHE A 179 -12.52 2.98 -7.63
N ASP A 180 -12.77 1.69 -7.88
CA ASP A 180 -13.25 0.77 -6.87
C ASP A 180 -12.06 -0.03 -6.33
N PRO A 181 -11.48 0.38 -5.19
CA PRO A 181 -10.31 -0.28 -4.63
C PRO A 181 -10.57 -1.73 -4.22
N CYS A 182 -11.81 -2.05 -3.82
CA CYS A 182 -12.15 -3.39 -3.39
C CYS A 182 -12.26 -4.34 -4.58
N ALA A 183 -12.88 -3.89 -5.67
CA ALA A 183 -12.91 -4.66 -6.93
C ALA A 183 -11.49 -4.87 -7.49
N ALA A 184 -10.64 -3.84 -7.44
CA ALA A 184 -9.24 -3.95 -7.85
C ALA A 184 -8.45 -4.96 -7.00
N LEU A 185 -8.65 -4.96 -5.68
CA LEU A 185 -8.00 -5.92 -4.79
C LEU A 185 -8.39 -7.36 -5.11
N GLU A 186 -9.67 -7.63 -5.37
CA GLU A 186 -10.13 -8.97 -5.75
C GLU A 186 -9.53 -9.43 -7.09
N ALA A 187 -9.36 -8.53 -8.06
CA ALA A 187 -8.68 -8.84 -9.31
C ALA A 187 -7.20 -9.21 -9.10
N ILE A 188 -6.51 -8.57 -8.15
CA ILE A 188 -5.12 -8.92 -7.80
C ILE A 188 -5.06 -10.28 -7.12
N LYS A 189 -5.93 -10.55 -6.14
CA LYS A 189 -5.98 -11.84 -5.42
C LYS A 189 -6.23 -13.02 -6.36
N THR A 190 -6.90 -12.80 -7.47
CA THR A 190 -7.22 -13.83 -8.47
C THR A 190 -6.13 -14.01 -9.55
N GLY A 191 -4.97 -13.34 -9.40
CA GLY A 191 -3.78 -13.57 -10.23
C GLY A 191 -3.71 -12.72 -11.51
N SER A 192 -4.39 -11.56 -11.55
CA SER A 192 -4.20 -10.61 -12.64
C SER A 192 -2.90 -9.81 -12.46
N ASP A 193 -1.88 -10.11 -13.26
CA ASP A 193 -0.62 -9.35 -13.32
C ASP A 193 -0.75 -7.98 -14.04
N LYS A 194 -1.93 -7.69 -14.61
CA LYS A 194 -2.20 -6.40 -15.25
C LYS A 194 -2.70 -5.39 -14.21
N PRO A 195 -2.28 -4.10 -14.28
CA PRO A 195 -2.89 -3.03 -13.50
C PRO A 195 -4.41 -3.09 -13.68
N ALA A 196 -5.15 -3.19 -12.57
CA ALA A 196 -6.60 -3.25 -12.60
C ALA A 196 -7.12 -1.90 -13.11
N THR A 197 -7.39 -1.83 -14.41
CA THR A 197 -8.09 -0.69 -15.02
C THR A 197 -9.59 -0.98 -14.85
N PRO A 198 -10.41 -0.01 -14.45
CA PRO A 198 -11.85 -0.26 -14.29
C PRO A 198 -12.45 -0.75 -15.62
N PRO A 199 -13.49 -1.60 -15.58
CA PRO A 199 -14.20 -1.99 -16.78
C PRO A 199 -14.65 -0.73 -17.51
N VAL A 200 -14.43 -0.70 -18.82
CA VAL A 200 -14.96 0.34 -19.70
C VAL A 200 -16.47 0.36 -19.45
N ALA A 201 -16.95 1.43 -18.79
CA ALA A 201 -18.38 1.66 -18.68
C ALA A 201 -18.96 1.55 -20.09
N SER A 202 -19.88 0.60 -20.27
CA SER A 202 -20.59 0.41 -21.54
C SER A 202 -21.03 1.77 -22.06
N PRO A 203 -20.86 2.05 -23.37
CA PRO A 203 -21.37 3.29 -23.93
C PRO A 203 -22.84 3.41 -23.52
N ALA A 204 -23.19 4.60 -23.01
CA ALA A 204 -24.57 4.92 -22.71
C ALA A 204 -25.45 4.52 -23.90
N PRO A 205 -26.64 3.92 -23.68
CA PRO A 205 -27.52 3.57 -24.77
C PRO A 205 -27.74 4.81 -25.62
N THR A 206 -27.35 4.73 -26.90
CA THR A 206 -27.61 5.75 -27.90
C THR A 206 -29.10 6.09 -27.78
N ALA A 207 -29.41 7.32 -27.38
CA ALA A 207 -30.77 7.80 -27.37
C ALA A 207 -31.35 7.55 -28.76
N ALA A 208 -32.31 6.62 -28.84
CA ALA A 208 -33.03 6.36 -30.08
C ALA A 208 -33.62 7.69 -30.53
N MET A 209 -33.15 8.16 -31.68
CA MET A 209 -33.61 9.38 -32.31
C MET A 209 -35.10 9.21 -32.58
N ALA A 210 -35.94 9.93 -31.82
CA ALA A 210 -37.38 9.91 -32.02
C ALA A 210 -37.69 10.31 -33.48
N PRO A 211 -38.55 9.57 -34.20
CA PRO A 211 -38.88 9.91 -35.57
C PRO A 211 -39.52 11.31 -35.60
N PRO A 212 -39.21 12.13 -36.63
CA PRO A 212 -39.78 13.46 -36.74
C PRO A 212 -41.31 13.38 -36.88
N ALA A 213 -42.00 14.27 -36.17
CA ALA A 213 -43.45 14.40 -36.23
C ALA A 213 -43.92 14.63 -37.68
N PRO A 214 -45.03 14.01 -38.10
CA PRO A 214 -45.57 14.21 -39.45
C PRO A 214 -45.94 15.68 -39.63
N ARG A 215 -45.38 16.29 -40.68
CA ARG A 215 -45.79 17.61 -41.15
C ARG A 215 -47.26 17.52 -41.56
N GLY A 216 -48.11 18.31 -40.90
CA GLY A 216 -49.43 18.61 -41.41
C GLY A 216 -49.30 19.23 -42.79
N THR A 217 -49.85 18.55 -43.79
CA THR A 217 -50.10 19.10 -45.13
C THR A 217 -51.28 20.08 -45.10
N PRO A 218 -51.30 21.06 -46.03
CA PRO A 218 -51.96 22.36 -45.90
C PRO A 218 -53.49 22.34 -45.89
#